data_AF-A0A838MRY4-F1
#
_entry.id   AF-A0A838MRY4-F1
#
_cell.length_a   1.000
_cell.length_b   1.000
_cell.length_c   1.000
_cell.angle_alpha   90.00
_cell.angle_beta   90.00
_cell.angle_gamma   90.00
#
_symmetry.space_group_name_H-M   'P 1'
#
loop_
_entity.id
_entity.type
_entity.pdbx_description
1 polymer ?
#
loop_
_entity_poly.entity_id
_entity_poly.type
_entity_poly.pdbx_seq_one_letter_code
_entity_poly.pdbx_strand_id
1 'polypeptide(L)'
;MPRTRVPERLEKRAREIVEALDGTWSRSRGMCCCPAHDDRTPSLSVTIGVRAILFHCFAGCSNEAVLASLCRIGVKACELFDGRGEPIAARTRDDLVSQNALRLWRAASALTEGPAQTYLAGRQIRISSPDLRYHARTPLGPKGSVRFLPAMLAAVRNDEGILALHRTFLEPKTFRLARFDGP
;
A
#
# COMPACT_ATOMS: atom_id res chain seq x y z
N MET A 1 -16.67 -3.58 12.56
CA MET A 1 -16.93 -3.22 11.15
C MET A 1 -17.63 -4.39 10.49
N PRO A 2 -18.85 -4.22 9.96
CA PRO A 2 -19.53 -5.32 9.29
C PRO A 2 -18.68 -5.70 8.07
N ARG A 3 -18.32 -6.98 7.97
CA ARG A 3 -17.62 -7.53 6.81
C ARG A 3 -18.59 -7.39 5.64
N THR A 4 -18.43 -6.38 4.79
CA THR A 4 -19.12 -6.34 3.50
C THR A 4 -18.81 -7.67 2.84
N ARG A 5 -19.82 -8.54 2.75
CA ARG A 5 -19.66 -9.91 2.25
C ARG A 5 -19.08 -9.74 0.85
N VAL A 6 -17.82 -10.10 0.67
CA VAL A 6 -17.22 -10.22 -0.66
C VAL A 6 -18.20 -11.09 -1.44
N PRO A 7 -18.68 -10.67 -2.61
CA PRO A 7 -19.55 -11.54 -3.39
C PRO A 7 -18.77 -12.82 -3.67
N GLU A 8 -19.18 -13.94 -3.06
CA GLU A 8 -18.48 -15.24 -3.16
C GLU A 8 -18.21 -15.62 -4.63
N ARG A 9 -19.12 -15.18 -5.52
CA ARG A 9 -18.99 -15.27 -6.98
C ARG A 9 -17.73 -14.58 -7.52
N LEU A 10 -17.42 -13.35 -7.10
CA LEU A 10 -16.24 -12.62 -7.58
C LEU A 10 -14.95 -13.26 -7.09
N GLU A 11 -14.92 -13.72 -5.84
CA GLU A 11 -13.75 -14.41 -5.29
C GLU A 11 -13.51 -15.74 -6.02
N LYS A 12 -14.58 -16.52 -6.27
CA LYS A 12 -14.49 -17.74 -7.07
C LYS A 12 -13.97 -17.44 -8.47
N ARG A 13 -14.53 -16.44 -9.15
CA ARG A 13 -14.11 -16.09 -10.52
C ARG A 13 -12.66 -15.61 -10.57
N ALA A 14 -12.21 -14.83 -9.59
CA ALA A 14 -10.83 -14.40 -9.52
C ALA A 14 -9.85 -15.56 -9.31
N ARG A 15 -10.21 -16.56 -8.51
CA ARG A 15 -9.42 -17.79 -8.36
C ARG A 15 -9.33 -18.55 -9.69
N GLU A 16 -10.45 -18.75 -10.37
CA GLU A 16 -10.47 -19.40 -11.69
C GLU A 16 -9.56 -18.70 -12.70
N ILE A 17 -9.55 -17.36 -12.72
CA ILE A 17 -8.67 -16.57 -13.60
C ILE A 17 -7.19 -16.78 -13.23
N VAL A 18 -6.87 -16.80 -11.94
CA VAL A 18 -5.50 -16.99 -11.45
C VAL A 18 -5.02 -18.41 -11.73
N GLU A 19 -5.87 -19.42 -11.52
CA GLU A 19 -5.59 -20.83 -11.83
C GLU A 19 -5.39 -21.03 -13.34
N ALA A 20 -6.21 -20.41 -14.20
CA ALA A 20 -6.07 -20.48 -15.65
C ALA A 20 -4.78 -19.82 -16.18
N LEU A 21 -4.13 -18.99 -15.36
CA LEU A 21 -2.85 -18.33 -15.65
C LEU A 21 -1.68 -18.96 -14.86
N ASP A 22 -1.85 -20.19 -14.37
CA ASP A 22 -0.87 -20.95 -13.57
C ASP A 22 -0.33 -20.15 -12.36
N GLY A 23 -1.19 -19.32 -11.78
CA GLY A 23 -0.88 -18.46 -10.66
C GLY A 23 -1.10 -19.10 -9.29
N THR A 24 -0.86 -18.30 -8.25
CA THR A 24 -1.03 -18.70 -6.85
C THR A 24 -2.01 -17.78 -6.14
N TRP A 25 -2.85 -18.32 -5.25
CA TRP A 25 -3.81 -17.55 -4.45
C TRP A 25 -3.45 -17.57 -2.97
N SER A 26 -3.41 -16.41 -2.32
CA SER A 26 -3.16 -16.31 -0.87
C SER A 26 -3.93 -15.15 -0.23
N ARG A 27 -4.46 -15.35 0.98
CA ARG A 27 -5.00 -14.30 1.88
C ARG A 27 -5.90 -13.23 1.19
N SER A 28 -6.70 -13.60 0.18
CA SER A 28 -7.59 -12.75 -0.67
C SER A 28 -6.99 -12.07 -1.91
N ARG A 29 -5.80 -12.48 -2.36
CA ARG A 29 -5.16 -12.00 -3.59
C ARG A 29 -4.57 -13.17 -4.36
N GLY A 30 -4.58 -13.08 -5.69
CA GLY A 30 -3.82 -13.95 -6.58
C GLY A 30 -2.63 -13.24 -7.21
N MET A 31 -1.60 -14.03 -7.55
CA MET A 31 -0.45 -13.60 -8.35
C MET A 31 -0.28 -14.58 -9.52
N CYS A 32 -0.19 -14.08 -10.75
CA CYS A 32 0.07 -14.86 -11.95
C CYS A 32 0.97 -14.10 -12.93
N CYS A 33 1.46 -14.78 -13.98
CA CYS A 33 2.14 -14.11 -15.07
C CYS A 33 1.15 -13.24 -15.86
N CYS A 34 1.59 -12.06 -16.28
CA CYS A 34 0.71 -11.14 -16.99
C CYS A 34 0.56 -11.57 -18.46
N PRO A 35 -0.66 -11.77 -18.99
CA PRO A 35 -0.84 -12.18 -20.38
C PRO A 35 -0.62 -11.04 -21.40
N ALA A 36 -0.24 -9.84 -20.94
CA ALA A 36 0.05 -8.69 -21.80
C ALA A 36 1.54 -8.55 -22.16
N HIS A 37 2.43 -9.34 -21.56
CA HIS A 37 3.84 -9.43 -21.92
C HIS A 37 4.38 -10.85 -21.65
N ASP A 38 5.59 -11.12 -22.13
CA ASP A 38 6.28 -12.39 -21.80
C ASP A 38 6.91 -12.27 -20.41
N ASP A 39 6.41 -13.06 -19.47
CA ASP A 39 6.74 -12.97 -18.06
C ASP A 39 7.17 -14.33 -17.50
N ARG A 40 8.32 -14.36 -16.82
CA ARG A 40 8.86 -15.55 -16.16
C ARG A 40 8.57 -15.61 -14.66
N THR A 41 8.13 -14.50 -14.07
CA THR A 41 7.88 -14.39 -12.63
C THR A 41 6.59 -13.62 -12.39
N PRO A 42 5.61 -14.16 -11.64
CA PRO A 42 4.28 -13.56 -11.51
C PRO A 42 4.28 -12.04 -11.24
N SER A 43 3.94 -11.24 -12.27
CA SER A 43 3.88 -9.77 -12.17
C SER A 43 2.46 -9.21 -12.09
N LEU A 44 1.43 -10.04 -12.32
CA LEU A 44 0.02 -9.61 -12.31
C LEU A 44 -0.62 -9.93 -10.96
N SER A 45 -0.98 -8.89 -10.22
CA SER A 45 -1.81 -9.00 -9.00
C SER A 45 -3.29 -9.00 -9.36
N VAL A 46 -4.00 -10.01 -8.87
CA VAL A 46 -5.46 -10.14 -8.98
C VAL A 46 -6.07 -9.99 -7.59
N THR A 47 -6.93 -8.99 -7.39
CA THR A 47 -7.51 -8.69 -6.07
C THR A 47 -9.01 -8.48 -6.14
N ILE A 48 -9.70 -8.67 -5.02
CA ILE A 48 -11.13 -8.37 -4.93
C ILE A 48 -11.31 -6.95 -4.39
N GLY A 49 -11.84 -6.07 -5.24
CA GLY A 49 -12.29 -4.74 -4.86
C GLY A 49 -13.70 -4.78 -4.23
N VAL A 50 -14.27 -3.60 -4.00
CA VAL A 50 -15.61 -3.49 -3.39
C VAL A 50 -16.69 -4.15 -4.26
N ARG A 51 -16.57 -4.01 -5.58
CA ARG A 51 -17.58 -4.46 -6.57
C ARG A 51 -17.01 -5.10 -7.82
N ALA A 52 -15.70 -5.29 -7.88
CA ALA A 52 -15.03 -5.80 -9.06
C ALA A 52 -13.75 -6.58 -8.73
N ILE A 53 -13.31 -7.41 -9.65
CA ILE A 53 -11.95 -7.98 -9.67
C ILE A 53 -11.02 -6.92 -10.24
N LEU A 54 -9.95 -6.62 -9.52
CA LEU A 54 -8.95 -5.61 -9.87
C LEU A 54 -7.65 -6.29 -10.29
N PHE A 55 -7.06 -5.76 -11.36
CA PHE A 55 -5.81 -6.21 -11.93
C PHE A 55 -4.76 -5.11 -11.81
N HIS A 56 -3.52 -5.47 -11.46
CA HIS A 56 -2.39 -4.55 -11.51
C HIS A 56 -1.12 -5.31 -11.92
N CYS A 57 -0.49 -4.87 -12.99
CA CYS A 57 0.77 -5.42 -13.46
C CYS A 57 1.93 -4.58 -12.94
N PHE A 58 2.79 -5.18 -12.11
CA PHE A 58 3.96 -4.50 -11.55
C PHE A 58 5.09 -4.27 -12.58
N ALA A 59 5.01 -4.91 -13.76
CA ALA A 59 5.93 -4.68 -14.88
C ALA A 59 5.54 -3.48 -15.76
N GLY A 60 4.43 -2.79 -15.47
CA GLY A 60 4.05 -1.54 -16.14
C GLY A 60 3.13 -1.67 -17.34
N CYS A 61 2.47 -2.82 -17.52
CA CYS A 61 1.41 -2.94 -18.54
C CYS A 61 0.23 -2.01 -18.21
N SER A 62 -0.36 -1.39 -19.24
CA SER A 62 -1.57 -0.59 -19.07
C SER A 62 -2.77 -1.48 -18.72
N ASN A 63 -3.77 -0.92 -18.05
CA ASN A 63 -4.99 -1.66 -17.71
C ASN A 63 -5.71 -2.15 -18.97
N GLU A 64 -5.73 -1.35 -20.03
CA GLU A 64 -6.35 -1.69 -21.32
C GLU A 64 -5.65 -2.89 -21.95
N ALA A 65 -4.31 -2.93 -21.94
CA ALA A 65 -3.54 -4.04 -22.48
C ALA A 65 -3.81 -5.34 -21.70
N VAL A 66 -3.83 -5.27 -20.37
CA VAL A 66 -4.15 -6.41 -19.50
C VAL A 66 -5.56 -6.92 -19.77
N LEU A 67 -6.56 -6.04 -19.78
CA LEU A 67 -7.96 -6.42 -20.03
C LEU A 67 -8.17 -6.97 -21.43
N ALA A 68 -7.53 -6.40 -22.45
CA ALA A 68 -7.60 -6.91 -23.81
C ALA A 68 -7.00 -8.32 -23.91
N SER A 69 -5.83 -8.56 -23.29
CA SER A 69 -5.23 -9.90 -23.26
C SER A 69 -6.08 -10.91 -22.49
N LEU A 70 -6.63 -10.53 -21.33
CA LEU A 70 -7.57 -11.36 -20.58
C LEU A 70 -8.82 -11.72 -21.41
N CYS A 71 -9.33 -10.76 -22.18
CA CYS A 71 -10.46 -10.99 -23.09
C CYS A 71 -10.13 -12.02 -24.18
N ARG A 72 -8.92 -11.98 -24.76
CA ARG A 72 -8.47 -12.96 -25.77
C ARG A 72 -8.41 -14.39 -25.23
N ILE A 73 -8.15 -14.56 -23.94
CA ILE A 73 -8.15 -15.88 -23.27
C ILE A 73 -9.51 -16.21 -22.63
N GLY A 74 -10.57 -15.49 -23.01
CA GLY A 74 -11.96 -15.84 -22.65
C GLY A 74 -12.50 -15.20 -21.38
N VAL A 75 -11.76 -14.29 -20.73
CA VAL A 75 -12.25 -13.56 -19.55
C VAL A 75 -13.04 -12.35 -20.00
N LYS A 76 -14.37 -12.37 -19.84
CA LYS A 76 -15.24 -11.28 -20.28
C LYS A 76 -15.34 -10.19 -19.21
N ALA A 77 -15.37 -8.93 -19.64
CA ALA A 77 -15.47 -7.79 -18.73
C ALA A 77 -16.68 -7.86 -17.79
N CYS A 78 -17.83 -8.37 -18.25
CA CYS A 78 -19.04 -8.53 -17.42
C CYS A 78 -18.87 -9.51 -16.25
N GLU A 79 -17.91 -10.43 -16.32
CA GLU A 79 -17.61 -11.40 -15.25
C GLU A 79 -16.74 -10.80 -14.15
N LEU A 80 -16.16 -9.62 -14.40
CA LEU A 80 -15.27 -8.94 -13.47
C LEU A 80 -16.03 -8.08 -12.46
N PHE A 81 -17.34 -7.88 -12.61
CA PHE A 81 -18.16 -7.01 -11.77
C PHE A 81 -19.27 -7.76 -11.06
N ASP A 82 -19.74 -7.20 -9.95
CA ASP A 82 -20.85 -7.77 -9.15
C ASP A 82 -22.24 -7.63 -9.81
N GLY A 83 -22.33 -6.98 -10.97
CA GLY A 83 -23.55 -6.81 -11.76
C GLY A 83 -24.52 -5.75 -11.27
N ARG A 84 -24.24 -5.03 -10.16
CA ARG A 84 -25.19 -4.05 -9.59
C ARG A 84 -25.31 -2.75 -10.39
N GLY A 85 -24.40 -2.47 -11.34
CA GLY A 85 -24.47 -1.32 -12.25
C GLY A 85 -24.38 0.07 -11.61
N GLU A 86 -24.46 0.19 -10.29
CA GLU A 86 -24.39 1.48 -9.59
C GLU A 86 -22.97 2.09 -9.68
N PRO A 87 -22.80 3.41 -9.53
CA PRO A 87 -21.50 4.01 -9.32
C PRO A 87 -20.86 3.51 -8.01
N ILE A 88 -19.54 3.30 -8.01
CA ILE A 88 -18.82 3.14 -6.74
C ILE A 88 -18.69 4.54 -6.14
N ALA A 89 -19.30 4.77 -4.97
CA ALA A 89 -19.13 6.02 -4.24
C ALA A 89 -17.63 6.28 -4.05
N ALA A 90 -17.16 7.44 -4.49
CA ALA A 90 -15.79 7.85 -4.23
C ALA A 90 -15.58 7.84 -2.70
N ARG A 91 -14.47 7.24 -2.25
CA ARG A 91 -14.12 7.28 -0.83
C ARG A 91 -14.01 8.74 -0.41
N THR A 92 -14.66 9.11 0.68
CA THR A 92 -14.62 10.49 1.18
C THR A 92 -13.22 10.80 1.71
N ARG A 93 -12.87 12.10 1.78
CA ARG A 93 -11.59 12.55 2.32
C ARG A 93 -11.36 12.11 3.78
N ASP A 94 -12.44 11.93 4.55
CA ASP A 94 -12.37 11.41 5.92
C ASP A 94 -11.83 9.97 5.99
N ASP A 95 -12.01 9.16 4.94
CA ASP A 95 -11.41 7.82 4.85
C ASP A 95 -9.87 7.87 4.65
N LEU A 96 -9.32 9.01 4.19
CA LEU A 96 -7.90 9.19 3.90
C LEU A 96 -7.09 9.57 5.14
N VAL A 97 -7.74 10.14 6.18
CA VAL A 97 -7.08 10.41 7.45
C VAL A 97 -6.72 9.07 8.07
N SER A 98 -5.49 8.64 7.81
CA SER A 98 -5.00 7.36 8.29
C SER A 98 -4.97 7.40 9.81
N GLN A 99 -5.93 6.75 10.47
CA GLN A 99 -5.98 6.64 11.93
C GLN A 99 -4.64 6.15 12.50
N ASN A 100 -3.93 5.30 11.75
CA ASN A 100 -2.58 4.86 12.08
C ASN A 100 -1.53 5.99 12.00
N ALA A 101 -1.61 6.87 11.01
CA ALA A 101 -0.76 8.05 10.90
C ALA A 101 -0.99 8.98 12.11
N LEU A 102 -2.24 9.29 12.44
CA LEU A 102 -2.57 10.07 13.64
C LEU A 102 -2.08 9.40 14.93
N ARG A 103 -2.24 8.07 15.06
CA ARG A 103 -1.77 7.32 16.22
C ARG A 103 -0.26 7.42 16.38
N LEU A 104 0.50 7.20 15.30
CA LEU A 104 1.95 7.30 15.30
C LEU A 104 2.40 8.74 15.61
N TRP A 105 1.73 9.73 15.05
CA TRP A 105 2.03 11.14 15.29
C TRP A 105 1.84 11.53 16.76
N ARG A 106 0.73 11.12 17.37
CA ARG A 106 0.44 11.39 18.79
C ARG A 106 1.42 10.70 19.74
N ALA A 107 1.86 9.49 19.40
CA ALA A 107 2.84 8.75 20.17
C ALA A 107 4.29 9.26 19.99
N ALA A 108 4.53 10.12 19.01
CA ALA A 108 5.85 10.65 18.70
C ALA A 108 6.17 11.89 19.55
N SER A 109 7.43 12.02 19.94
CA SER A 109 7.95 13.14 20.73
C SER A 109 8.45 14.27 19.82
N ALA A 110 8.46 15.50 20.36
CA ALA A 110 9.12 16.61 19.69
C ALA A 110 10.61 16.32 19.47
N LEU A 111 11.20 16.97 18.46
CA LEU A 111 12.64 16.96 18.24
C LEU A 111 13.29 17.96 19.20
N THR A 112 13.57 17.51 20.42
CA THR A 112 14.34 18.27 21.40
C THR A 112 15.80 17.84 21.35
N GLU A 113 16.06 16.56 21.62
CA GLU A 113 17.38 15.96 21.58
C GLU A 113 17.29 14.51 21.07
N GLY A 114 18.34 14.01 20.40
CA GLY A 114 18.46 12.60 20.04
C GLY A 114 18.59 12.28 18.54
N PRO A 115 18.28 11.04 18.12
CA PRO A 115 18.68 10.50 16.81
C PRO A 115 18.28 11.33 15.61
N ALA A 116 17.05 11.85 15.59
CA ALA A 116 16.53 12.65 14.49
C ALA A 116 17.19 14.04 14.42
N GLN A 117 17.52 14.64 15.57
CA GLN A 117 18.28 15.89 15.65
C GLN A 117 19.68 15.70 15.03
N THR A 118 20.38 14.64 15.42
CA THR A 118 21.70 14.27 14.88
C THR A 118 21.66 14.03 13.39
N TYR A 119 20.61 13.34 12.91
CA TYR A 119 20.40 13.11 11.48
C TYR A 119 20.25 14.42 10.69
N LEU A 120 19.38 15.33 11.16
CA LEU A 120 19.15 16.63 10.52
C LEU A 120 20.42 17.50 10.53
N ALA A 121 21.14 17.54 11.67
CA ALA A 121 22.39 18.26 11.80
C ALA A 121 23.46 17.75 10.82
N GLY A 122 23.58 16.42 10.68
CA GLY A 122 24.45 15.79 9.69
C GLY A 122 24.07 16.09 8.23
N ARG A 123 22.82 16.52 7.99
CA ARG A 123 22.32 17.01 6.69
C ARG A 123 22.38 18.54 6.56
N GLN A 124 22.95 19.24 7.53
CA GLN A 124 22.97 20.71 7.60
C GLN A 124 21.58 21.36 7.66
N ILE A 125 20.55 20.61 8.04
CA ILE A 125 19.19 21.13 8.24
C ILE A 125 19.09 21.58 9.70
N ARG A 126 19.06 22.90 9.91
CA ARG A 126 19.07 23.52 11.25
C ARG A 126 17.74 24.12 11.68
N ILE A 127 16.77 24.17 10.77
CA ILE A 127 15.44 24.72 11.05
C ILE A 127 14.64 23.69 11.82
N SER A 128 14.14 24.07 13.00
CA SER A 128 13.16 23.28 13.74
C SER A 128 11.77 23.48 13.15
N SER A 129 11.00 22.41 13.05
CA SER A 129 9.62 22.45 12.60
C SER A 129 8.74 21.63 13.54
N PRO A 130 7.56 22.14 13.95
CA PRO A 130 6.60 21.36 14.73
C PRO A 130 6.03 20.18 13.94
N ASP A 131 6.26 20.13 12.62
CA ASP A 131 5.93 19.01 11.74
C ASP A 131 6.95 17.89 11.73
N LEU A 132 8.04 18.03 12.48
CA LEU A 132 9.01 16.99 12.65
C LEU A 132 8.91 16.45 14.08
N ARG A 133 8.81 15.12 14.19
CA ARG A 133 8.78 14.39 15.45
C ARG A 133 9.66 13.15 15.38
N TYR A 134 9.99 12.59 16.53
CA TYR A 134 10.73 11.34 16.65
C TYR A 134 9.86 10.24 17.25
N HIS A 135 9.96 9.03 16.71
CA HIS A 135 9.30 7.85 17.26
C HIS A 135 10.24 6.64 17.23
N ALA A 136 10.57 6.12 18.42
CA ALA A 136 11.56 5.07 18.60
C ALA A 136 11.15 3.69 18.05
N ARG A 137 9.84 3.44 17.93
CA ARG A 137 9.28 2.15 17.48
C ARG A 137 8.30 2.32 16.32
N THR A 138 8.79 2.84 15.20
CA THR A 138 7.96 3.07 14.00
C THR A 138 7.83 1.79 13.18
N PRO A 139 6.61 1.35 12.79
CA PRO A 139 6.43 0.13 12.02
C PRO A 139 6.97 0.26 10.59
N LEU A 140 7.62 -0.78 10.09
CA LEU A 140 8.15 -0.93 8.72
C LEU A 140 7.73 -2.29 8.15
N GLY A 141 7.20 -2.31 6.93
CA GLY A 141 6.79 -3.52 6.24
C GLY A 141 5.31 -3.91 6.45
N PRO A 142 4.85 -4.96 5.76
CA PRO A 142 3.44 -5.36 5.75
C PRO A 142 3.03 -6.11 7.02
N LYS A 143 1.72 -6.27 7.20
CA LYS A 143 1.14 -7.03 8.32
C LYS A 143 1.62 -8.49 8.27
N GLY A 144 2.21 -8.96 9.37
CA GLY A 144 2.75 -10.31 9.52
C GLY A 144 4.28 -10.42 9.37
N SER A 145 4.95 -9.39 8.85
CA SER A 145 6.41 -9.27 8.80
C SER A 145 6.90 -7.90 9.25
N VAL A 146 6.10 -7.23 10.10
CA VAL A 146 6.37 -5.86 10.52
C VAL A 146 7.62 -5.80 11.40
N ARG A 147 8.56 -4.93 11.04
CA ARG A 147 9.71 -4.57 11.85
C ARG A 147 9.44 -3.24 12.54
N PHE A 148 10.05 -3.00 13.68
CA PHE A 148 9.95 -1.72 14.37
C PHE A 148 11.33 -1.09 14.45
N LEU A 149 11.46 0.12 13.90
CA LEU A 149 12.71 0.86 13.82
C LEU A 149 12.48 2.30 14.31
N PRO A 150 13.51 2.96 14.87
CA PRO A 150 13.41 4.38 15.17
C PRO A 150 13.29 5.18 13.88
N ALA A 151 12.46 6.22 13.89
CA ALA A 151 12.26 7.07 12.72
C ALA A 151 11.99 8.52 13.12
N MET A 152 12.44 9.42 12.25
CA MET A 152 11.89 10.76 12.18
C MET A 152 10.58 10.69 11.38
N LEU A 153 9.54 11.32 11.91
CA LEU A 153 8.23 11.46 11.29
C LEU A 153 8.07 12.90 10.82
N ALA A 154 7.74 13.09 9.55
CA ALA A 154 7.32 14.38 9.01
C ALA A 154 5.83 14.33 8.68
N ALA A 155 5.05 15.24 9.24
CA ALA A 155 3.62 15.33 8.97
C ALA A 155 3.35 15.85 7.54
N VAL A 156 2.48 15.14 6.82
CA VAL A 156 1.90 15.61 5.56
C VAL A 156 0.47 16.04 5.88
N ARG A 157 0.19 17.34 5.76
CA ARG A 157 -1.07 17.94 6.22
C ARG A 157 -1.61 18.99 5.25
N ASN A 158 -2.91 19.25 5.35
CA ASN A 158 -3.61 20.39 4.78
C ASN A 158 -4.28 21.18 5.93
N ASP A 159 -5.15 22.13 5.60
CA ASP A 159 -5.89 22.94 6.58
C ASP A 159 -6.85 22.11 7.47
N GLU A 160 -7.24 20.91 7.01
CA GLU A 160 -8.11 19.99 7.75
C GLU A 160 -7.32 19.13 8.76
N GLY A 161 -6.01 18.96 8.57
CA GLY A 161 -5.13 18.24 9.49
C GLY A 161 -4.15 17.28 8.82
N ILE A 162 -3.66 16.30 9.59
CA ILE A 162 -2.63 15.35 9.13
C ILE A 162 -3.26 14.24 8.29
N LEU A 163 -2.82 14.13 7.05
CA LEU A 163 -3.26 13.15 6.07
C LEU A 163 -2.35 11.91 6.06
N ALA A 164 -1.04 12.12 6.18
CA ALA A 164 -0.04 11.05 6.14
C ALA A 164 1.22 11.41 6.92
N LEU A 165 2.13 10.44 7.05
CA LEU A 165 3.46 10.63 7.63
C LEU A 165 4.52 10.16 6.64
N HIS A 166 5.46 11.03 6.32
CA HIS A 166 6.74 10.59 5.79
C HIS A 166 7.57 10.03 6.95
N ARG A 167 8.20 8.87 6.74
CA ARG A 167 8.98 8.16 7.77
C ARG A 167 10.41 8.01 7.28
N THR A 168 11.32 8.74 7.91
CA THR A 168 12.76 8.58 7.70
C THR A 168 13.30 7.66 8.78
N PHE A 169 13.47 6.38 8.45
CA PHE A 169 13.99 5.39 9.40
C PHE A 169 15.48 5.63 9.66
N LEU A 170 15.85 5.56 10.93
CA LEU A 170 17.20 5.82 11.40
C LEU A 170 17.82 4.53 11.94
N GLU A 171 19.12 4.38 11.74
CA GLU A 171 19.85 3.27 12.33
C GLU A 171 20.12 3.55 13.82
N PRO A 172 19.80 2.62 14.75
CA PRO A 172 19.85 2.89 16.19
C PRO A 172 21.22 3.27 16.75
N LYS A 173 22.32 2.93 16.06
CA LYS A 173 23.69 3.17 16.55
C LYS A 173 24.33 4.39 15.89
N THR A 174 24.10 4.58 14.59
CA THR A 174 24.77 5.62 13.80
C THR A 174 23.89 6.85 13.61
N PHE A 175 22.58 6.74 13.86
CA PHE A 175 21.56 7.76 13.59
C PHE A 175 21.57 8.29 12.15
N ARG A 176 22.14 7.51 11.23
CA ARG A 176 22.07 7.73 9.79
C ARG A 176 20.80 7.08 9.24
N LEU A 177 20.52 7.34 7.97
CA LEU A 177 19.43 6.68 7.27
C LEU A 177 19.61 5.16 7.34
N ALA A 178 18.60 4.46 7.89
CA ALA A 178 18.61 3.01 7.97
C ALA A 178 18.60 2.40 6.56
N ARG A 179 19.38 1.33 6.36
CA ARG A 179 19.38 0.55 5.13
C ARG A 179 18.51 -0.69 5.31
N PHE A 180 17.62 -0.91 4.37
CA PHE A 180 16.83 -2.12 4.24
C PHE A 180 16.44 -2.28 2.78
N ASP A 181 16.34 -3.52 2.31
CA ASP A 181 15.71 -3.79 1.03
C ASP A 181 14.28 -3.25 1.07
N GLY A 182 13.84 -2.67 -0.06
CA GLY A 182 12.50 -2.10 -0.20
C GLY A 182 11.42 -3.10 0.24
N PRO A 183 10.23 -2.61 0.64
CA PRO A 183 9.11 -3.49 0.94
C PRO A 183 8.75 -4.41 -0.23
#